data_AF-A0A3C0KPE9-F1
#
_entry.id   AF-A0A3C0KPE9-F1
#
_cell.length_a   1.000
_cell.length_b   1.000
_cell.length_c   1.000
_cell.angle_alpha   90.00
_cell.angle_beta   90.00
_cell.angle_gamma   90.00
#
_symmetry.space_group_name_H-M   'P 1'
#
loop_
_entity.id
_entity.type
_entity.pdbx_description
1 polymer ?
#
loop_
_entity_poly.entity_id
_entity_poly.type
_entity_poly.pdbx_seq_one_letter_code
_entity_poly.pdbx_strand_id
1 'polypeptide(L)' 'MKTYRKELWFDVPTRRAFINITPEVEQCLAESGIQEGLLLCNA' A
#
# COMPACT_ATOMS: atom_id res chain seq x y z
N MET A 1 10.38 -5.07 17.29
CA MET A 1 10.11 -4.19 16.13
C MET A 1 9.19 -4.95 15.19
N LYS A 2 7.95 -4.49 14.98
CA LYS A 2 7.02 -5.14 14.04
C LYS A 2 7.36 -4.70 12.62
N THR A 3 7.31 -5.62 11.67
CA THR A 3 7.43 -5.33 10.24
C THR A 3 6.19 -5.86 9.54
N TYR A 4 5.76 -5.17 8.48
CA TYR A 4 4.61 -5.54 7.67
C TYR A 4 4.97 -5.35 6.21
N ARG A 5 4.56 -6.29 5.36
CA ARG A 5 4.80 -6.24 3.91
C ARG A 5 3.56 -6.76 3.19
N LYS A 6 3.08 -6.00 2.21
CA LYS A 6 1.99 -6.37 1.31
C LYS A 6 2.31 -5.89 -0.09
N GLU A 7 1.96 -6.71 -1.07
CA GLU A 7 2.08 -6.37 -2.48
C GLU A 7 0.70 -5.95 -3.00
N LEU A 8 0.66 -4.82 -3.71
CA LEU A 8 -0.53 -4.36 -4.40
C LEU A 8 -0.34 -4.60 -5.90
N TRP A 9 -1.24 -5.37 -6.49
CA TRP A 9 -1.22 -5.73 -7.90
C TRP A 9 -2.35 -5.01 -8.61
N PHE A 10 -2.03 -4.40 -9.75
CA PHE A 10 -2.98 -3.64 -10.55
C PHE A 10 -2.91 -4.09 -12.01
N ASP A 11 -4.07 -4.41 -12.58
CA ASP A 11 -4.23 -4.59 -14.03
C ASP A 11 -4.91 -3.34 -14.58
N VAL A 12 -4.26 -2.68 -15.53
CA VAL A 12 -4.75 -1.45 -16.15
C VAL A 12 -5.07 -1.71 -17.62
N PRO A 13 -6.32 -1.43 -18.08
CA PRO A 13 -6.73 -1.74 -19.45
C PRO A 13 -6.10 -0.82 -20.50
N THR A 14 -5.43 0.26 -20.06
CA THR A 14 -4.78 1.24 -20.92
C THR A 14 -3.27 1.27 -20.67
N ARG A 15 -2.49 1.71 -21.67
CA ARG A 15 -1.03 1.84 -21.56
C ARG A 15 -0.56 2.71 -20.38
N ARG A 16 -1.37 3.67 -19.95
CA ARG A 16 -1.09 4.58 -18.83
C ARG A 16 -2.37 4.86 -18.07
N ALA A 17 -2.30 4.82 -16.75
CA ALA A 17 -3.37 5.18 -15.85
C ALA A 17 -2.78 5.80 -14.56
N PHE A 18 -3.58 6.62 -13.89
CA PHE A 18 -3.32 7.05 -12.53
C PHE A 18 -4.29 6.31 -11.61
N ILE A 19 -3.77 5.56 -10.65
CA ILE A 19 -4.56 4.83 -9.65
C ILE A 19 -4.30 5.50 -8.30
N ASN A 20 -5.37 5.86 -7.60
CA ASN A 20 -5.27 6.32 -6.22
C ASN A 20 -5.22 5.09 -5.30
N ILE A 21 -4.07 4.87 -4.65
CA ILE A 21 -3.82 3.72 -3.76
C ILE A 21 -3.94 4.05 -2.27
N THR A 22 -4.34 5.28 -1.91
CA THR A 22 -4.51 5.67 -0.51
C THR A 22 -5.39 4.71 0.30
N PRO A 23 -6.57 4.24 -0.18
CA PRO A 23 -7.40 3.35 0.62
C PRO A 23 -6.76 1.97 0.86
N GLU A 24 -6.04 1.41 -0.11
CA GLU A 24 -5.31 0.15 0.06
C GLU A 24 -4.17 0.30 1.06
N VAL A 25 -3.45 1.42 1.04
CA VAL A 25 -2.38 1.72 2.00
C VAL A 25 -2.93 1.94 3.42
N GLU A 26 -4.07 2.61 3.57
CA GLU A 26 -4.75 2.74 4.87
C GLU A 26 -5.16 1.38 5.43
N GLN A 27 -5.67 0.48 4.59
CA GLN A 27 -5.96 -0.88 5.00
C GLN A 27 -4.69 -1.63 5.43
N CYS A 28 -3.56 -1.44 4.72
CA CYS A 28 -2.28 -2.00 5.13
C CYS A 28 -1.83 -1.51 6.51
N LEU A 29 -1.99 -0.21 6.79
CA LEU A 29 -1.67 0.37 8.10
C LEU A 29 -2.53 -0.24 9.20
N ALA A 30 -3.85 -0.36 8.98
CA ALA A 30 -4.77 -0.98 9.93
C ALA A 30 -4.42 -2.46 10.20
N GLU A 31 -4.15 -3.24 9.14
CA GLU A 31 -3.76 -4.65 9.23
C GLU A 31 -2.39 -4.83 9.93
N SER A 32 -1.46 -3.90 9.74
CA SER A 32 -0.12 -3.97 10.33
C SER A 32 -0.13 -3.84 11.86
N GLY A 33 -1.12 -3.14 12.41
CA GLY A 33 -1.20 -2.81 13.84
C GLY A 33 0.00 -1.99 14.35
N ILE A 34 0.71 -1.29 13.47
CA ILE A 34 1.80 -0.36 13.80
C ILE A 34 1.16 0.99 14.13
N GLN A 35 1.36 1.47 15.36
CA GLN A 35 0.79 2.75 15.82
C GLN A 35 1.71 3.94 15.51
N GLU A 36 3.02 3.74 15.63
CA GLU A 36 4.04 4.75 15.34
C GLU A 36 5.16 4.11 14.51
N GLY A 37 5.55 4.76 13.42
CA GLY A 37 6.56 4.25 12.51
C GLY A 37 6.60 5.01 11.19
N LEU A 38 7.24 4.38 10.20
CA LEU A 38 7.36 4.88 8.83
C LEU A 38 6.82 3.83 7.87
N LEU A 39 6.14 4.29 6.81
CA LEU A 39 5.67 3.45 5.71
C LEU A 39 6.46 3.77 4.45
N LEU A 40 7.03 2.74 3.82
CA LEU A 40 7.65 2.83 2.50
C LEU A 40 6.68 2.28 1.46
N CYS A 41 6.38 3.07 0.44
CA CYS A 41 5.65 2.64 -0.76
C CYS A 41 6.57 2.77 -1.97
N ASN A 42 6.76 1.69 -2.71
CA ASN A 42 7.55 1.66 -3.93
C ASN A 42 6.86 0.82 -5.01
N ALA A 43 7.17 1.11 -6.27
CA ALA A 43 6.70 0.38 -7.45
C ALA A 43 7.89 -0.24 -8.18
#